data_AF-A0A315ZKV4-F1
#
_entry.id   AF-A0A315ZKV4-F1
#
_cell.length_a   1.000
_cell.length_b   1.000
_cell.length_c   1.000
_cell.angle_alpha   90.00
_cell.angle_beta   90.00
_cell.angle_gamma   90.00
#
_symmetry.space_group_name_H-M   'P 1'
#
loop_
_entity.id
_entity.type
_entity.pdbx_description
1 polymer ?
#
loop_
_entity_poly.entity_id
_entity_poly.type
_entity_poly.pdbx_seq_one_letter_code
_entity_poly.pdbx_strand_id
1 'polypeptide(L)'
;MTLAERADLTALLNEHLSVAAGKGPGANAAAKVTSIVAGMAAGADCIDDLDLLRHGATEDAFTGIRAPSTLGTHLRAYTFGHIRQLDAVNSRFLLRLHRASGLLRPLASCAAVTYIDIDDTMRQMHGYAQQGVAYGYNCQRRSQIDPLPGQS
;
A
#
# COMPACT_ATOMS: atom_id res chain seq x y z
N MET A 1 -3.60 -9.08 -12.84
CA MET A 1 -2.47 -9.33 -11.92
C MET A 1 -1.23 -9.94 -12.58
N THR A 2 -1.27 -10.30 -13.86
CA THR A 2 -0.16 -10.91 -14.61
C THR A 2 1.17 -10.14 -14.54
N LEU A 3 1.16 -8.80 -14.53
CA LEU A 3 2.40 -8.03 -14.38
C LEU A 3 3.01 -8.18 -12.97
N ALA A 4 2.18 -8.23 -11.93
CA ALA A 4 2.63 -8.45 -10.56
C ALA A 4 3.18 -9.88 -10.37
N GLU A 5 2.59 -10.87 -11.02
CA GLU A 5 3.10 -12.25 -11.08
C GLU A 5 4.45 -12.31 -11.81
N ARG A 6 4.57 -11.66 -12.98
CA ARG A 6 5.85 -11.57 -13.72
C ARG A 6 6.94 -10.84 -12.94
N ALA A 7 6.57 -9.86 -12.13
CA ALA A 7 7.46 -9.16 -11.21
C ALA A 7 7.59 -9.89 -9.85
N ASP A 8 6.96 -11.04 -9.69
CA ASP A 8 7.10 -11.97 -8.57
C ASP A 8 6.88 -11.32 -7.20
N LEU A 9 5.74 -10.61 -7.08
CA LEU A 9 5.29 -9.98 -5.84
C LEU A 9 5.15 -10.98 -4.69
N THR A 10 4.61 -12.16 -4.98
CA THR A 10 4.33 -13.18 -3.96
C THR A 10 5.62 -13.70 -3.32
N ALA A 11 6.71 -13.91 -4.07
CA ALA A 11 7.98 -14.30 -3.47
C ALA A 11 8.56 -13.18 -2.61
N LEU A 12 8.51 -11.91 -3.05
CA LEU A 12 8.98 -10.78 -2.23
C LEU A 12 8.24 -10.69 -0.90
N LEU A 13 6.92 -10.90 -0.92
CA LEU A 13 6.12 -10.94 0.30
C LEU A 13 6.50 -12.10 1.20
N ASN A 14 6.66 -13.31 0.65
CA ASN A 14 7.07 -14.48 1.43
C ASN A 14 8.48 -14.33 2.04
N GLU A 15 9.37 -13.60 1.36
CA GLU A 15 10.75 -13.39 1.81
C GLU A 15 10.85 -12.29 2.88
N HIS A 16 10.07 -11.21 2.76
CA HIS A 16 10.30 -9.99 3.52
C HIS A 16 9.17 -9.59 4.47
N LEU A 17 7.98 -10.16 4.35
CA LEU A 17 6.86 -9.89 5.25
C LEU A 17 6.72 -11.02 6.28
N SER A 18 7.00 -10.71 7.54
CA SER A 18 6.83 -11.65 8.64
C SER A 18 5.80 -11.10 9.62
N VAL A 19 4.61 -11.68 9.57
CA VAL A 19 3.51 -11.43 10.50
C VAL A 19 3.35 -12.69 11.33
N ALA A 20 3.23 -12.56 12.66
CA ALA A 20 3.20 -13.68 13.60
C ALA A 20 2.40 -14.89 13.07
N ALA A 21 3.10 -16.00 12.82
CA ALA A 21 2.56 -17.17 12.16
C ALA A 21 1.64 -17.98 13.10
N GLY A 22 0.55 -18.53 12.55
CA GLY A 22 -0.43 -19.36 13.29
C GLY A 22 -1.82 -19.32 12.67
N LYS A 23 -2.80 -20.01 13.26
CA LYS A 23 -4.23 -19.86 12.93
C LYS A 23 -4.68 -18.44 13.36
N GLY A 24 -4.44 -17.44 12.52
CA GLY A 24 -4.66 -16.05 12.90
C GLY A 24 -4.33 -15.03 11.81
N PRO A 25 -4.14 -13.76 12.17
CA PRO A 25 -3.92 -12.67 11.24
C PRO A 25 -2.77 -12.90 10.26
N GLY A 26 -1.67 -13.54 10.69
CA GLY A 26 -0.49 -13.80 9.86
C GLY A 26 -0.61 -14.96 8.85
N ALA A 27 -1.64 -15.80 8.93
CA ALA A 27 -1.80 -16.91 7.99
C ALA A 27 -1.97 -16.41 6.55
N ASN A 28 -1.26 -17.00 5.59
CA ASN A 28 -1.33 -16.63 4.17
C ASN A 28 -1.11 -15.13 3.92
N ALA A 29 -0.15 -14.50 4.63
CA ALA A 29 0.11 -13.07 4.54
C ALA A 29 0.31 -12.58 3.09
N ALA A 30 1.14 -13.29 2.31
CA ALA A 30 1.38 -12.93 0.91
C ALA A 30 0.09 -12.94 0.07
N ALA A 31 -0.77 -13.94 0.26
CA ALA A 31 -2.05 -14.02 -0.46
C ALA A 31 -3.01 -12.89 -0.07
N LYS A 32 -3.04 -12.52 1.22
CA LYS A 32 -3.88 -11.43 1.72
C LYS A 32 -3.42 -10.08 1.20
N VAL A 33 -2.11 -9.80 1.20
CA VAL A 33 -1.56 -8.57 0.60
C VAL A 33 -1.81 -8.54 -0.90
N THR A 34 -1.59 -9.64 -1.60
CA THR A 34 -1.87 -9.73 -3.05
C THR A 34 -3.35 -9.49 -3.36
N SER A 35 -4.27 -9.95 -2.50
CA SER A 35 -5.70 -9.68 -2.63
C SER A 35 -6.02 -8.20 -2.48
N ILE A 36 -5.40 -7.50 -1.52
CA ILE A 36 -5.58 -6.06 -1.34
C ILE A 36 -5.07 -5.30 -2.57
N VAL A 37 -3.84 -5.60 -3.03
CA VAL A 37 -3.26 -4.98 -4.23
C VAL A 37 -4.13 -5.20 -5.46
N ALA A 38 -4.69 -6.41 -5.62
CA ALA A 38 -5.60 -6.71 -6.71
C ALA A 38 -6.90 -5.92 -6.63
N GLY A 39 -7.48 -5.79 -5.43
CA GLY A 39 -8.67 -4.96 -5.22
C GLY A 39 -8.40 -3.50 -5.56
N MET A 40 -7.28 -2.94 -5.09
CA MET A 40 -6.86 -1.57 -5.42
C MET A 40 -6.67 -1.40 -6.94
N ALA A 41 -6.03 -2.36 -7.61
CA ALA A 41 -5.86 -2.33 -9.07
C ALA A 41 -7.19 -2.45 -9.84
N ALA A 42 -8.23 -3.00 -9.21
CA ALA A 42 -9.58 -3.08 -9.74
C ALA A 42 -10.49 -1.93 -9.28
N GLY A 43 -9.95 -0.95 -8.54
CA GLY A 43 -10.65 0.28 -8.15
C GLY A 43 -11.22 0.31 -6.73
N ALA A 44 -10.89 -0.65 -5.87
CA ALA A 44 -11.24 -0.57 -4.44
C ALA A 44 -10.49 0.60 -3.78
N ASP A 45 -11.21 1.52 -3.15
CA ASP A 45 -10.64 2.62 -2.37
C ASP A 45 -10.72 2.38 -0.86
N CYS A 46 -11.60 1.49 -0.43
CA CYS A 46 -11.75 1.09 0.96
C CYS A 46 -11.76 -0.44 1.15
N ILE A 47 -11.70 -0.89 2.41
CA ILE A 47 -11.68 -2.32 2.74
C ILE A 47 -12.98 -3.02 2.31
N ASP A 48 -14.11 -2.32 2.40
CA ASP A 48 -15.42 -2.86 2.07
C ASP A 48 -15.56 -3.09 0.56
N ASP A 49 -14.92 -2.24 -0.26
CA ASP A 49 -14.89 -2.41 -1.71
C ASP A 49 -14.14 -3.66 -2.16
N LEU A 50 -13.30 -4.28 -1.32
CA LEU A 50 -12.60 -5.52 -1.68
C LEU A 50 -13.56 -6.69 -1.97
N ASP A 51 -14.85 -6.57 -1.61
CA ASP A 51 -15.90 -7.48 -2.08
C ASP A 51 -16.09 -7.46 -3.61
N LEU A 52 -15.64 -6.41 -4.32
CA LEU A 52 -15.65 -6.36 -5.78
C LEU A 52 -14.91 -7.54 -6.42
N LEU A 53 -13.87 -8.06 -5.76
CA LEU A 53 -13.12 -9.23 -6.23
C LEU A 53 -14.03 -10.47 -6.31
N ARG A 54 -15.08 -10.54 -5.47
CA ARG A 54 -16.05 -11.64 -5.42
C ARG A 54 -17.18 -11.47 -6.44
N HIS A 55 -17.59 -10.23 -6.69
CA HIS A 55 -18.71 -9.94 -7.60
C HIS A 55 -18.29 -9.90 -9.08
N GLY A 56 -17.01 -9.62 -9.37
CA GLY A 56 -16.52 -9.35 -10.72
C GLY A 56 -16.12 -10.55 -11.58
N ALA A 57 -16.46 -11.79 -11.21
CA ALA A 57 -16.09 -13.01 -11.96
C ALA A 57 -14.58 -13.11 -12.21
N THR A 58 -13.81 -13.30 -11.14
CA THR A 58 -12.38 -13.64 -11.25
C THR A 58 -11.98 -14.80 -10.34
N GLU A 59 -12.87 -15.80 -10.17
CA GLU A 59 -12.54 -17.01 -9.39
C GLU A 59 -11.36 -17.79 -10.00
N ASP A 60 -11.20 -17.76 -11.32
CA ASP A 60 -10.10 -18.43 -12.04
C ASP A 60 -8.74 -17.73 -11.89
N ALA A 61 -8.69 -16.39 -11.74
CA ALA A 61 -7.43 -15.67 -11.54
C ALA A 61 -7.10 -15.43 -10.06
N PHE A 62 -8.06 -15.62 -9.15
CA PHE A 62 -7.87 -15.45 -7.71
C PHE A 62 -8.44 -16.65 -6.96
N THR A 63 -7.71 -17.76 -6.96
CA THR A 63 -8.02 -18.88 -6.08
C THR A 63 -7.89 -18.43 -4.62
N GLY A 64 -9.03 -18.22 -3.93
CA GLY A 64 -9.06 -17.95 -2.50
C GLY A 64 -9.37 -16.50 -2.07
N ILE A 65 -10.29 -15.83 -2.76
CA ILE A 65 -10.75 -14.47 -2.43
C ILE A 65 -11.24 -14.39 -0.96
N ARG A 66 -10.59 -13.55 -0.16
CA ARG A 66 -10.87 -13.40 1.27
C ARG A 66 -11.86 -12.29 1.54
N ALA A 67 -12.68 -12.48 2.58
CA ALA A 67 -13.63 -11.45 3.00
C ALA A 67 -12.91 -10.15 3.40
N PRO A 68 -13.52 -8.98 3.16
CA PRO A 68 -13.08 -7.70 3.72
C PRO A 68 -12.72 -7.81 5.20
N SER A 69 -13.53 -8.51 6.00
CA SER A 69 -13.28 -8.75 7.43
C SER A 69 -12.00 -9.57 7.71
N THR A 70 -11.66 -10.53 6.84
CA THR A 70 -10.44 -11.33 6.94
C THR A 70 -9.21 -10.49 6.62
N LEU A 71 -9.29 -9.65 5.58
CA LEU A 71 -8.24 -8.73 5.18
C LEU A 71 -8.06 -7.61 6.22
N GLY A 72 -9.14 -7.07 6.76
CA GLY A 72 -9.12 -6.11 7.84
C GLY A 72 -8.51 -6.68 9.12
N THR A 73 -8.82 -7.93 9.48
CA THR A 73 -8.17 -8.62 10.62
C THR A 73 -6.67 -8.76 10.43
N HIS A 74 -6.21 -9.02 9.21
CA HIS A 74 -4.80 -9.08 8.87
C HIS A 74 -4.11 -7.73 9.03
N LEU A 75 -4.70 -6.66 8.47
CA LEU A 75 -4.15 -5.30 8.57
C LEU A 75 -4.10 -4.79 10.01
N ARG A 76 -5.08 -5.13 10.85
CA ARG A 76 -5.08 -4.76 12.28
C ARG A 76 -3.94 -5.39 13.09
N ALA A 77 -3.32 -6.45 12.59
CA ALA A 77 -2.14 -7.05 13.24
C ALA A 77 -0.84 -6.34 12.87
N TYR A 78 -0.87 -5.37 11.96
CA TYR A 78 0.33 -4.65 11.56
C TYR A 78 0.79 -3.70 12.66
N THR A 79 2.10 -3.56 12.71
CA THR A 79 2.84 -2.65 13.59
C THR A 79 3.76 -1.83 12.69
N PHE A 80 4.43 -0.82 13.24
CA PHE A 80 5.36 -0.01 12.44
C PHE A 80 6.45 -0.87 11.74
N GLY A 81 6.89 -1.96 12.39
CA GLY A 81 7.84 -2.90 11.78
C GLY A 81 7.30 -3.57 10.51
N HIS A 82 6.02 -3.94 10.49
CA HIS A 82 5.38 -4.53 9.31
C HIS A 82 5.24 -3.52 8.16
N ILE A 83 4.99 -2.24 8.47
CA ILE A 83 4.98 -1.19 7.45
C ILE A 83 6.36 -1.05 6.80
N ARG A 84 7.43 -1.03 7.60
CA ARG A 84 8.82 -1.01 7.08
C ARG A 84 9.18 -2.24 6.26
N GLN A 85 8.66 -3.42 6.61
CA GLN A 85 8.78 -4.63 5.79
C GLN A 85 8.08 -4.46 4.44
N LEU A 86 6.87 -3.88 4.42
CA LEU A 86 6.16 -3.58 3.18
C LEU A 86 6.85 -2.52 2.34
N ASP A 87 7.49 -1.51 2.94
CA ASP A 87 8.32 -0.54 2.21
C ASP A 87 9.51 -1.21 1.52
N ALA A 88 10.12 -2.18 2.21
CA ALA A 88 11.21 -2.99 1.67
C ALA A 88 10.74 -3.86 0.50
N VAL A 89 9.52 -4.43 0.58
CA VAL A 89 8.87 -5.13 -0.53
C VAL A 89 8.58 -4.17 -1.68
N ASN A 90 7.95 -3.03 -1.42
CA ASN A 90 7.56 -2.05 -2.43
C ASN A 90 8.78 -1.56 -3.24
N SER A 91 9.87 -1.20 -2.55
CA SER A 91 11.11 -0.76 -3.19
C SER A 91 11.68 -1.81 -4.15
N ARG A 92 11.68 -3.08 -3.75
CA ARG A 92 12.14 -4.20 -4.60
C ARG A 92 11.16 -4.49 -5.73
N PHE A 93 9.88 -4.42 -5.43
CA PHE A 93 8.82 -4.71 -6.39
C PHE A 93 8.77 -3.67 -7.51
N LEU A 94 8.93 -2.38 -7.21
CA LEU A 94 9.04 -1.31 -8.20
C LEU A 94 10.21 -1.56 -9.19
N LEU A 95 11.37 -1.99 -8.68
CA LEU A 95 12.50 -2.37 -9.55
C LEU A 95 12.16 -3.56 -10.46
N ARG A 96 11.47 -4.59 -9.92
CA ARG A 96 11.04 -5.75 -10.71
C ARG A 96 9.96 -5.38 -11.73
N LEU A 97 9.01 -4.53 -11.38
CA LEU A 97 7.98 -3.99 -12.28
C LEU A 97 8.59 -3.20 -13.43
N HIS A 98 9.57 -2.33 -13.14
CA HIS A 98 10.27 -1.59 -14.17
C HIS A 98 10.94 -2.55 -15.19
N ARG A 99 11.66 -3.56 -14.70
CA ARG A 99 12.31 -4.58 -15.55
C ARG A 99 11.29 -5.40 -16.35
N ALA A 100 10.17 -5.80 -15.74
CA ALA A 100 9.16 -6.63 -16.38
C ALA A 100 8.31 -5.88 -17.42
N SER A 101 8.07 -4.59 -17.20
CA SER A 101 7.23 -3.74 -18.05
C SER A 101 8.02 -3.03 -19.16
N GLY A 102 9.30 -2.75 -18.94
CA GLY A 102 10.11 -1.93 -19.86
C GLY A 102 9.68 -0.47 -19.94
N LEU A 103 8.82 0.00 -19.03
CA LEU A 103 8.19 1.34 -19.09
C LEU A 103 9.19 2.49 -19.22
N LEU A 104 10.35 2.38 -18.55
CA LEU A 104 11.37 3.44 -18.57
C LEU A 104 12.46 3.21 -19.64
N ARG A 105 12.35 2.14 -20.44
CA ARG A 105 13.33 1.84 -21.51
C ARG A 105 13.46 2.97 -22.54
N PRO A 106 12.38 3.64 -22.98
CA PRO A 106 12.50 4.78 -23.90
C PRO A 106 13.25 5.99 -23.33
N LEU A 107 13.28 6.14 -21.99
CA LEU A 107 13.98 7.24 -21.32
C LEU A 107 15.50 7.08 -21.33
N ALA A 108 16.00 5.86 -21.52
CA ALA A 108 17.44 5.60 -21.61
C ALA A 108 18.05 6.09 -22.94
N SER A 109 17.22 6.26 -23.98
CA SER A 109 17.65 6.59 -25.34
C SER A 109 17.30 8.01 -25.79
N CYS A 110 16.56 8.76 -24.97
CA CYS A 110 16.11 10.12 -25.29
C CYS A 110 16.27 11.01 -24.06
N ALA A 111 16.46 12.32 -24.25
CA ALA A 111 16.40 13.30 -23.17
C ALA A 111 14.94 13.50 -22.68
N ALA A 112 14.26 12.41 -22.37
CA ALA A 112 12.87 12.36 -21.99
C ALA A 112 12.73 12.41 -20.46
N VAL A 113 11.82 13.26 -19.99
CA VAL A 113 11.46 13.37 -18.57
C VAL A 113 10.27 12.46 -18.31
N THR A 114 10.30 11.73 -17.19
CA THR A 114 9.13 10.99 -16.68
C THR A 114 8.67 11.58 -15.38
N TYR A 115 7.37 11.86 -15.33
CA TYR A 115 6.67 12.27 -14.13
C TYR A 115 6.11 11.02 -13.45
N ILE A 116 6.41 10.85 -12.17
CA ILE A 116 5.89 9.80 -11.32
C ILE A 116 5.09 10.50 -10.25
N ASP A 117 3.80 10.19 -10.16
CA ASP A 117 2.96 10.63 -9.06
C ASP A 117 2.99 9.57 -7.94
N ILE A 118 3.11 10.03 -6.70
CA ILE A 118 3.08 9.19 -5.51
C ILE A 118 2.05 9.81 -4.58
N ASP A 119 0.82 9.30 -4.66
CA ASP A 119 -0.24 9.71 -3.77
C ASP A 119 0.06 9.21 -2.34
N ASP A 120 0.29 10.14 -1.42
CA ASP A 120 0.37 9.87 0.01
C ASP A 120 -0.73 10.66 0.74
N THR A 121 -1.50 10.00 1.60
CA THR A 121 -2.49 10.67 2.45
C THR A 121 -1.91 10.88 3.84
N MET A 122 -1.50 12.11 4.16
CA MET A 122 -1.16 12.49 5.53
C MET A 122 -2.42 12.60 6.38
N ARG A 123 -2.55 11.76 7.40
CA ARG A 123 -3.59 11.86 8.42
C ARG A 123 -3.00 12.36 9.73
N GLN A 124 -3.64 13.35 10.34
CA GLN A 124 -3.24 13.83 11.67
C GLN A 124 -3.55 12.76 12.71
N MET A 125 -2.50 12.32 13.41
CA MET A 125 -2.54 11.26 14.40
C MET A 125 -2.54 11.90 15.79
N HIS A 126 -3.62 11.73 16.56
CA HIS A 126 -3.74 12.25 17.92
C HIS A 126 -3.54 11.12 18.94
N GLY A 127 -2.31 10.98 19.47
CA GLY A 127 -2.03 10.09 20.59
C GLY A 127 -0.55 9.72 20.71
N TYR A 128 0.06 9.99 21.88
CA TYR A 128 1.46 9.64 22.18
C TYR A 128 1.75 8.13 22.19
N ALA A 129 0.72 7.28 22.27
CA ALA A 129 0.85 5.82 22.24
C ALA A 129 0.85 5.22 20.81
N GLN A 130 0.68 6.04 19.77
CA GLN A 130 0.60 5.56 18.39
C GLN A 130 2.01 5.30 17.83
N GLN A 131 2.24 4.09 17.33
CA GLN A 131 3.50 3.72 16.68
C GLN A 131 3.63 4.44 15.33
N GLY A 132 4.83 4.92 14.98
CA GLY A 132 5.09 5.58 13.70
C GLY A 132 4.79 7.09 13.67
N VAL A 133 4.54 7.71 14.83
CA VAL A 133 4.51 9.17 14.95
C VAL A 133 5.92 9.71 14.72
N ALA A 134 6.18 10.16 13.50
CA ALA A 134 7.31 11.00 13.16
C ALA A 134 6.77 12.37 12.77
N TYR A 135 7.43 13.45 13.22
CA TYR A 135 7.11 14.78 12.72
C TYR A 135 7.36 14.81 11.21
N GLY A 136 6.33 15.14 10.42
CA GLY A 136 6.47 15.32 8.98
C GLY A 136 7.46 16.46 8.66
N TYR A 137 8.15 16.34 7.53
CA TYR A 137 9.19 17.28 7.07
C TYR A 137 8.70 18.70 6.78
N ASN A 138 7.39 18.93 6.85
CA ASN A 138 6.80 20.15 6.31
C ASN A 138 6.81 21.31 7.30
N CYS A 139 7.18 21.11 8.58
CA CYS A 139 7.28 22.15 9.61
C CYS A 139 6.22 23.27 9.53
N GLN A 140 5.00 22.95 9.08
CA GLN A 140 3.95 23.95 8.98
C GLN A 140 3.40 24.16 10.38
N ARG A 141 4.06 25.07 11.11
CA ARG A 141 3.41 25.79 12.19
C ARG A 141 2.27 26.56 11.56
N ARG A 142 1.05 26.24 11.99
CA ARG A 142 -0.14 27.07 11.78
C ARG A 142 0.26 28.50 12.16
N SER A 143 0.33 29.41 11.19
CA SER A 143 0.26 30.83 11.53
C SER A 143 -1.08 31.01 12.23
N GLN A 144 -1.03 31.55 13.44
CA GLN A 144 -2.22 32.13 14.05
C GLN A 144 -2.81 33.09 13.02
N ILE A 145 -4.08 32.89 12.70
CA ILE A 145 -4.86 33.94 12.04
C ILE A 145 -4.98 35.03 13.10
N ASP A 146 -4.19 36.09 12.97
CA ASP A 146 -4.44 37.32 13.72
C ASP A 146 -5.82 37.84 13.31
N PRO A 147 -6.69 38.22 14.27
CA PRO A 147 -7.94 38.87 13.93
C PRO A 147 -7.66 40.19 13.21
N LEU A 148 -8.39 40.44 12.12
CA LEU A 148 -8.32 41.71 11.40
C LEU A 148 -8.65 42.89 12.35
N PRO A 149 -7.90 43.99 12.31
CA PRO A 149 -8.15 45.13 13.18
C PRO A 149 -9.37 45.91 12.67
N GLY A 150 -10.32 46.16 13.58
CA GLY A 150 -11.34 47.20 13.41
C GLY A 150 -12.77 46.71 13.30
N GLN A 151 -13.39 46.39 14.44
CA GLN A 151 -14.82 46.65 14.67
C GLN A 151 -15.02 47.10 16.12
N SER A 152 -14.99 48.42 16.33
CA SER A 152 -15.86 49.19 17.23
C SER A 152 -15.75 50.65 16.86
#